data_AF-A0A920MRL0-F1
#
_entry.id   AF-A0A920MRL0-F1
#
_cell.length_a   1.000
_cell.length_b   1.000
_cell.length_c   1.000
_cell.angle_alpha   90.00
_cell.angle_beta   90.00
_cell.angle_gamma   90.00
#
_symmetry.space_group_name_H-M   'P 1'
#
loop_
_entity.id
_entity.type
_entity.pdbx_description
1 polymer ?
#
loop_
_entity_poly.entity_id
_entity_poly.type
_entity_poly.pdbx_seq_one_letter_code
_entity_poly.pdbx_strand_id
1 'polypeptide(L)'
;MKNRYFFIHPWFRNGVDTFSVSTPLSIPSFYPLRNGLHLIGDVVVKNFELYKSININDPSAMTGMAYVNPNDTTLYTSENEEGSFIRLEQGANYYVSPDLGFIRVREQVSQDILGCTFTLEHRQTGETLVEVGQGPDSAGTNLALMMLKPRNSHPNHSTWPLMFKNVYYLGTSQINPEGFEVKVINKNSTPVSDRDKGTSLPYITLFGLDSLDENGTRNYDEIIDKDMANIMNMMDGELMFPSLHPFADGDSLAGGQTTDQLKEQLGSGSCILLPHPQKSMVIIDG
;
A
#
# COMPACT_ATOMS: atom_id res chain seq x y z
N MET A 1 -1.74 -12.89 -6.09
CA MET A 1 -0.50 -12.49 -5.39
C MET A 1 -0.89 -11.61 -4.20
N LYS A 2 -0.32 -11.83 -3.01
CA LYS A 2 -0.59 -11.03 -1.80
C LYS A 2 0.73 -10.41 -1.29
N ASN A 3 0.66 -9.36 -0.46
CA ASN A 3 1.79 -8.82 0.31
C ASN A 3 2.94 -8.21 -0.52
N ARG A 4 2.62 -7.37 -1.52
CA ARG A 4 3.64 -6.65 -2.30
C ARG A 4 3.80 -5.18 -1.95
N TYR A 5 2.81 -4.57 -1.31
CA TYR A 5 2.77 -3.14 -1.05
C TYR A 5 2.77 -2.86 0.45
N PHE A 6 3.66 -1.98 0.88
CA PHE A 6 3.83 -1.61 2.28
C PHE A 6 4.09 -0.11 2.42
N PHE A 7 3.37 0.56 3.32
CA PHE A 7 3.79 1.87 3.82
C PHE A 7 5.09 1.72 4.59
N ILE A 8 6.02 2.65 4.40
CA ILE A 8 7.30 2.62 5.11
C ILE A 8 7.17 3.15 6.54
N HIS A 9 6.16 3.97 6.80
CA HIS A 9 5.90 4.59 8.10
C HIS A 9 4.40 4.91 8.28
N PRO A 10 3.83 4.80 9.49
CA PRO A 10 2.44 5.16 9.76
C PRO A 10 2.05 6.59 9.36
N TRP A 11 3.01 7.53 9.37
CA TRP A 11 2.78 8.92 8.98
C TRP A 11 2.31 9.07 7.53
N PHE A 12 2.85 8.28 6.59
CA PHE A 12 2.40 8.35 5.19
C PHE A 12 1.00 7.73 5.01
N ARG A 13 0.67 6.72 5.82
CA ARG A 13 -0.67 6.11 5.80
C ARG A 13 -1.73 7.07 6.36
N ASN A 14 -1.49 7.57 7.57
CA ASN A 14 -2.50 8.26 8.38
C ASN A 14 -2.43 9.78 8.27
N GLY A 15 -1.35 10.31 7.71
CA GLY A 15 -0.99 11.71 7.80
C GLY A 15 -0.45 12.08 9.18
N VAL A 16 0.30 13.18 9.23
CA VAL A 16 0.69 13.83 10.48
C VAL A 16 0.96 15.31 10.21
N ASP A 17 0.42 16.18 11.07
CA ASP A 17 0.82 17.58 11.16
C ASP A 17 1.69 17.72 12.41
N THR A 18 2.98 18.01 12.23
CA THR A 18 3.91 18.20 13.35
C THR A 18 4.66 19.52 13.21
N PHE A 19 5.21 20.01 14.32
CA PHE A 19 6.09 21.17 14.34
C PHE A 19 7.51 20.69 14.60
N SER A 20 8.38 20.71 13.59
CA SER A 20 9.81 20.51 13.83
C SER A 20 10.46 21.86 14.11
N VAL A 21 10.47 22.27 15.39
CA VAL A 21 11.28 23.33 16.05
C VAL A 21 11.28 24.77 15.45
N SER A 22 10.98 24.98 14.16
CA SER A 22 10.84 26.30 13.53
C SER A 22 10.02 26.31 12.22
N THR A 23 9.72 25.16 11.61
CA THR A 23 8.89 25.05 10.40
C THR A 23 7.70 24.11 10.62
N PRO A 24 6.46 24.52 10.27
CA PRO A 24 5.34 23.59 10.24
C PRO A 24 5.61 22.53 9.18
N LEU A 25 5.39 21.27 9.52
CA LEU A 25 5.60 20.13 8.65
C LEU A 25 4.30 19.35 8.50
N SER A 26 3.81 19.24 7.26
CA SER A 26 2.63 18.43 6.97
C SER A 26 2.99 17.23 6.09
N ILE A 27 2.61 16.04 6.57
CA ILE A 27 2.52 14.82 5.77
C ILE A 27 1.03 14.52 5.61
N PRO A 28 0.43 14.71 4.41
CA PRO A 28 -0.95 14.33 4.17
C PRO A 28 -1.17 12.83 4.35
N SER A 29 -2.39 12.45 4.73
CA SER A 29 -2.80 11.04 4.70
C SER A 29 -2.85 10.52 3.26
N PHE A 30 -2.52 9.24 3.07
CA PHE A 30 -2.54 8.63 1.74
C PHE A 30 -3.94 8.65 1.10
N TYR A 31 -4.97 8.51 1.94
CA TYR A 31 -6.38 8.66 1.56
C TYR A 31 -7.07 9.65 2.51
N PRO A 32 -8.15 10.32 2.05
CA PRO A 32 -8.79 10.19 0.73
C PRO A 32 -8.01 10.87 -0.40
N LEU A 33 -8.30 10.48 -1.64
CA LEU A 33 -7.81 11.19 -2.82
C LEU A 33 -8.46 12.57 -2.93
N ARG A 34 -7.73 13.56 -3.47
CA ARG A 34 -8.26 14.89 -3.81
C ARG A 34 -8.18 15.09 -5.31
N ASN A 35 -9.34 15.22 -5.96
CA ASN A 35 -9.45 15.29 -7.42
C ASN A 35 -8.75 14.11 -8.11
N GLY A 36 -8.95 12.90 -7.59
CA GLY A 36 -8.36 11.67 -8.11
C GLY A 36 -6.87 11.49 -7.76
N LEU A 37 -6.19 12.45 -7.12
CA LEU A 37 -4.76 12.37 -6.84
C LEU A 37 -4.45 12.23 -5.34
N HIS A 38 -3.33 11.57 -5.04
CA HIS A 38 -2.75 11.61 -3.70
C HIS A 38 -2.16 13.00 -3.44
N LEU A 39 -2.25 13.44 -2.19
CA LEU A 39 -1.64 14.68 -1.75
C LEU A 39 -0.15 14.46 -1.46
N ILE A 40 0.67 15.42 -1.84
CA ILE A 40 2.11 15.43 -1.55
C ILE A 40 2.36 16.53 -0.53
N GLY A 41 3.06 16.16 0.55
CA GLY A 41 3.40 17.05 1.66
C GLY A 41 4.80 17.67 1.55
N ASP A 42 5.23 18.21 2.69
CA ASP A 42 6.51 18.91 2.84
C ASP A 42 7.69 17.96 3.07
N VAL A 43 7.43 16.65 3.16
CA VAL A 43 8.45 15.61 3.41
C VAL A 43 8.72 14.81 2.14
N VAL A 44 9.98 14.39 2.00
CA VAL A 44 10.41 13.41 1.00
C VAL A 44 11.31 12.37 1.66
N VAL A 45 11.16 11.12 1.24
CA VAL A 45 12.01 10.01 1.69
C VAL A 45 13.32 10.02 0.91
N LYS A 46 14.44 9.88 1.61
CA LYS A 46 15.79 9.79 1.05
C LYS A 46 16.55 8.61 1.64
N ASN A 47 17.63 8.23 0.98
CA ASN A 47 18.55 7.17 1.43
C ASN A 47 17.82 5.87 1.82
N PHE A 48 16.76 5.52 1.07
CA PHE A 48 15.95 4.36 1.40
C PHE A 48 16.68 3.07 1.03
N GLU A 49 16.77 2.15 1.98
CA GLU A 49 17.33 0.82 1.78
C GLU A 49 16.35 -0.23 2.30
N LEU A 50 16.10 -1.27 1.50
CA LEU A 50 15.21 -2.38 1.84
C LEU A 50 16.02 -3.65 2.07
N TYR A 51 15.63 -4.39 3.09
CA TYR A 51 16.27 -5.64 3.48
C TYR A 51 15.23 -6.75 3.62
N LYS A 52 15.61 -7.96 3.23
CA LYS A 52 14.81 -9.17 3.39
C LYS A 52 15.59 -10.19 4.20
N SER A 53 14.94 -10.82 5.17
CA SER A 53 15.60 -11.90 5.92
C SER A 53 15.86 -13.10 5.01
N ILE A 54 16.90 -13.86 5.31
CA ILE A 54 17.22 -15.13 4.68
C ILE A 54 17.43 -16.22 5.74
N ASN A 55 17.20 -17.46 5.35
CA ASN A 55 17.44 -18.65 6.21
C ASN A 55 18.53 -19.57 5.62
N ILE A 56 19.30 -19.06 4.66
CA ILE A 56 20.41 -19.78 4.02
C ILE A 56 21.73 -19.11 4.39
N ASN A 57 22.81 -19.87 4.36
CA ASN A 57 24.15 -19.32 4.58
C ASN A 57 24.57 -18.53 3.35
N ASP A 58 24.57 -17.19 3.46
CA ASP A 58 25.06 -16.27 2.44
C ASP A 58 26.16 -15.39 3.04
N PRO A 59 27.36 -15.32 2.43
CA PRO A 59 28.47 -14.53 2.97
C PRO A 59 28.23 -13.01 2.90
N SER A 60 27.25 -12.55 2.11
CA SER A 60 26.83 -11.15 2.04
C SER A 60 25.72 -10.78 3.04
N ALA A 61 25.25 -11.75 3.82
CA ALA A 61 24.21 -11.51 4.81
C ALA A 61 24.71 -10.64 5.97
N MET A 62 23.87 -9.71 6.38
CA MET A 62 24.10 -8.84 7.54
C MET A 62 23.22 -9.27 8.69
N THR A 63 23.71 -9.21 9.91
CA THR A 63 22.93 -9.60 11.11
C THR A 63 22.45 -8.38 11.88
N GLY A 64 21.27 -8.52 12.49
CA GLY A 64 20.73 -7.52 13.38
C GLY A 64 19.26 -7.70 13.68
N MET A 65 18.61 -6.61 14.07
CA MET A 65 17.25 -6.57 14.56
C MET A 65 16.33 -5.78 13.63
N ALA A 66 15.15 -6.34 13.37
CA ALA A 66 14.03 -5.61 12.80
C ALA A 66 13.07 -5.20 13.93
N TYR A 67 12.86 -3.90 14.08
CA TYR A 67 12.04 -3.30 15.13
C TYR A 67 10.71 -2.81 14.57
N VAL A 68 9.62 -2.95 15.33
CA VAL A 68 8.36 -2.26 14.98
C VAL A 68 8.57 -0.74 14.97
N ASN A 69 9.31 -0.22 15.94
CA ASN A 69 9.74 1.17 16.00
C ASN A 69 11.21 1.24 16.42
N PRO A 70 12.15 1.56 15.53
CA PRO A 70 13.57 1.64 15.87
C PRO A 70 13.90 2.85 16.77
N ASN A 71 13.05 3.87 16.83
CA ASN A 71 13.26 5.06 17.67
C ASN A 71 12.83 4.84 19.13
N ASP A 72 12.00 3.83 19.39
CA ASP A 72 11.63 3.38 20.73
C ASP A 72 11.47 1.86 20.75
N THR A 73 12.57 1.19 21.08
CA THR A 73 12.67 -0.27 21.08
C THR A 73 11.95 -0.93 22.26
N THR A 74 11.42 -0.15 23.21
CA THR A 74 10.83 -0.65 24.46
C THR A 74 9.34 -0.94 24.35
N LEU A 75 8.64 -0.32 23.38
CA LEU A 75 7.19 -0.43 23.22
C LEU A 75 6.72 -1.79 22.68
N TYR A 76 7.52 -2.42 21.81
CA TYR A 76 7.13 -3.61 21.04
C TYR A 76 8.15 -4.74 21.17
N THR A 77 8.73 -4.90 22.36
CA THR A 77 9.85 -5.83 22.60
C THR A 77 9.54 -7.28 22.20
N SER A 78 8.30 -7.73 22.34
CA SER A 78 7.85 -9.08 21.95
C SER A 78 7.60 -9.26 20.45
N GLU A 79 7.54 -8.18 19.68
CA GLU A 79 7.26 -8.19 18.24
C GLU A 79 8.50 -7.86 17.40
N ASN A 80 9.61 -7.46 18.03
CA ASN A 80 10.88 -7.27 17.34
C ASN A 80 11.48 -8.63 16.98
N GLU A 81 12.08 -8.75 15.80
CA GLU A 81 12.63 -10.01 15.30
C GLU A 81 14.09 -9.86 14.90
N GLU A 82 14.94 -10.76 15.41
CA GLU A 82 16.32 -10.92 14.96
C GLU A 82 16.38 -11.69 13.64
N GLY A 83 17.37 -11.38 12.80
CA GLY A 83 17.59 -12.10 11.57
C GLY A 83 18.94 -11.87 10.91
N SER A 84 19.20 -12.69 9.89
CA SER A 84 20.20 -12.44 8.86
C SER A 84 19.50 -11.89 7.63
N PHE A 85 20.02 -10.81 7.06
CA PHE A 85 19.36 -10.02 6.04
C PHE A 85 20.25 -9.80 4.82
N ILE A 86 19.63 -9.78 3.65
CA ILE A 86 20.25 -9.28 2.43
C ILE A 86 19.62 -7.94 2.06
N ARG A 87 20.45 -7.02 1.57
CA ARG A 87 19.97 -5.78 0.97
C ARG A 87 19.38 -6.08 -0.39
N LEU A 88 18.19 -5.57 -0.64
CA LEU A 88 17.53 -5.62 -1.94
C LEU A 88 17.94 -4.41 -2.78
N GLU A 89 17.95 -4.59 -4.09
CA GLU A 89 18.28 -3.55 -5.06
C GLU A 89 17.03 -2.84 -5.58
N GLN A 90 17.04 -1.50 -5.54
CA GLN A 90 15.95 -0.69 -6.07
C GLN A 90 15.89 -0.83 -7.60
N GLY A 91 14.69 -0.91 -8.16
CA GLY A 91 14.45 -1.15 -9.58
C GLY A 91 14.48 -2.64 -9.94
N ALA A 92 15.45 -3.40 -9.40
CA ALA A 92 15.55 -4.84 -9.63
C ALA A 92 14.60 -5.65 -8.74
N ASN A 93 14.56 -5.38 -7.43
CA ASN A 93 13.76 -6.15 -6.48
C ASN A 93 12.53 -5.39 -5.95
N TYR A 94 12.60 -4.07 -5.87
CA TYR A 94 11.50 -3.24 -5.37
C TYR A 94 11.46 -1.85 -6.02
N TYR A 95 10.31 -1.21 -5.91
CA TYR A 95 10.09 0.20 -6.19
C TYR A 95 9.75 0.91 -4.88
N VAL A 96 10.17 2.17 -4.74
CA VAL A 96 9.80 3.06 -3.63
C VAL A 96 9.16 4.30 -4.22
N SER A 97 8.07 4.76 -3.61
CA SER A 97 7.50 6.09 -3.85
C SER A 97 8.00 7.04 -2.78
N PRO A 98 8.99 7.90 -3.05
CA PRO A 98 9.60 8.74 -2.02
C PRO A 98 8.66 9.82 -1.49
N ASP A 99 7.69 10.25 -2.31
CA ASP A 99 6.73 11.28 -1.95
C ASP A 99 5.55 10.73 -1.15
N LEU A 100 5.15 9.48 -1.44
CA LEU A 100 3.98 8.84 -0.82
C LEU A 100 4.35 7.81 0.26
N GLY A 101 5.64 7.58 0.48
CA GLY A 101 6.17 6.74 1.55
C GLY A 101 5.63 5.31 1.56
N PHE A 102 5.61 4.67 0.39
CA PHE A 102 5.33 3.24 0.28
C PHE A 102 6.35 2.56 -0.65
N ILE A 103 6.47 1.26 -0.49
CA ILE A 103 7.22 0.38 -1.40
C ILE A 103 6.30 -0.61 -2.09
N ARG A 104 6.76 -1.06 -3.26
CA ARG A 104 6.26 -2.23 -3.95
C ARG A 104 7.41 -3.22 -4.16
N VAL A 105 7.35 -4.39 -3.56
CA VAL A 105 8.27 -5.49 -3.87
C VAL A 105 7.79 -6.26 -5.10
N ARG A 106 8.72 -6.67 -5.96
CA ARG A 106 8.37 -7.44 -7.18
C ARG A 106 7.93 -8.86 -6.85
N GLU A 107 8.64 -9.49 -5.93
CA GLU A 107 8.37 -10.85 -5.47
C GLU A 107 7.45 -10.84 -4.26
N GLN A 108 6.58 -11.84 -4.19
CA GLN A 108 5.74 -12.05 -3.01
C GLN A 108 6.61 -12.46 -1.82
N VAL A 109 6.47 -11.76 -0.70
CA VAL A 109 7.14 -12.10 0.54
C VAL A 109 6.18 -12.84 1.46
N SER A 110 6.49 -14.10 1.76
CA SER A 110 5.63 -14.99 2.53
C SER A 110 6.14 -15.18 3.95
N GLN A 111 7.28 -15.86 4.11
CA GLN A 111 7.84 -16.30 5.40
C GLN A 111 9.19 -15.62 5.70
N ASP A 112 9.34 -14.40 5.22
CA ASP A 112 10.52 -13.56 5.48
C ASP A 112 10.10 -12.27 6.19
N ILE A 113 11.02 -11.73 6.96
CA ILE A 113 10.96 -10.38 7.52
C ILE A 113 11.34 -9.40 6.40
N LEU A 114 10.58 -8.32 6.28
CA LEU A 114 11.00 -7.13 5.53
C LEU A 114 11.27 -6.00 6.51
N GLY A 115 12.41 -5.36 6.38
CA GLY A 115 12.76 -4.17 7.13
C GLY A 115 13.49 -3.16 6.27
N CYS A 116 13.47 -1.89 6.67
CA CYS A 116 14.07 -0.80 5.91
C CYS A 116 14.80 0.19 6.81
N THR A 117 15.65 0.99 6.18
CA THR A 117 16.25 2.20 6.73
C THR A 117 15.99 3.35 5.76
N PHE A 118 15.85 4.57 6.28
CA PHE A 118 15.66 5.77 5.45
C PHE A 118 15.86 7.06 6.25
N THR A 119 15.99 8.16 5.52
CA THR A 119 15.98 9.53 6.04
C THR A 119 14.71 10.22 5.56
N LEU A 120 14.03 10.94 6.46
CA LEU A 120 13.01 11.91 6.09
C LEU A 120 13.64 13.29 6.02
N GLU A 121 13.50 13.95 4.88
CA GLU A 121 14.00 15.31 4.67
C GLU A 121 12.86 16.27 4.35
N HIS A 122 13.02 17.52 4.77
CA HIS A 122 12.14 18.59 4.33
C HIS A 122 12.39 18.86 2.84
N ARG A 123 11.34 18.76 2.03
CA ARG A 123 11.38 18.79 0.56
C ARG A 123 12.06 20.03 -0.01
N GLN A 124 11.86 21.19 0.61
CA GLN A 124 12.35 22.46 0.06
C GLN A 124 13.75 22.83 0.56
N THR A 125 14.05 22.54 1.83
CA THR A 125 15.32 22.95 2.46
C THR A 125 16.38 21.85 2.44
N GLY A 126 15.97 20.59 2.25
CA GLY A 126 16.85 19.43 2.40
C GLY A 126 17.27 19.14 3.85
N GLU A 127 16.60 19.76 4.82
CA GLU A 127 16.88 19.52 6.24
C GLU A 127 16.47 18.10 6.64
N THR A 128 17.40 17.35 7.23
CA THR A 128 17.12 16.04 7.83
C THR A 128 16.21 16.21 9.04
N LEU A 129 15.02 15.60 8.96
CA LEU A 129 14.00 15.66 10.00
C LEU A 129 14.10 14.45 10.93
N VAL A 130 14.21 13.26 10.34
CA VAL A 130 14.25 11.98 11.05
C VAL A 130 15.12 11.00 10.29
N GLU A 131 15.99 10.29 11.01
CA GLU A 131 16.66 9.10 10.51
C GLU A 131 16.00 7.87 11.14
N VAL A 132 15.62 6.91 10.31
CA VAL A 132 14.89 5.71 10.73
C VAL A 132 15.74 4.49 10.48
N GLY A 133 16.05 3.79 11.57
CA GLY A 133 16.93 2.63 11.57
C GLY A 133 18.40 2.99 11.35
N GLN A 134 19.23 1.96 11.26
CA GLN A 134 20.68 2.04 11.09
C GLN A 134 21.13 0.91 10.18
N GLY A 135 21.94 1.25 9.16
CA GLY A 135 22.63 0.28 8.31
C GLY A 135 23.64 -0.57 9.09
N PRO A 136 24.23 -1.60 8.47
CA PRO A 136 25.22 -2.46 9.12
C PRO A 136 26.50 -1.68 9.47
N ASP A 137 27.22 -2.14 10.47
CA ASP A 137 28.60 -1.70 10.68
C ASP A 137 29.59 -2.33 9.68
N SER A 138 30.87 -1.98 9.78
CA SER A 138 31.92 -2.50 8.89
C SER A 138 32.11 -4.02 8.94
N ALA A 139 31.59 -4.68 9.98
CA ALA A 139 31.62 -6.14 10.11
C ALA A 139 30.35 -6.81 9.53
N GLY A 140 29.40 -6.05 8.99
CA GLY A 140 28.13 -6.60 8.53
C GLY A 140 27.17 -6.95 9.68
N THR A 141 27.35 -6.37 10.86
CA THR A 141 26.55 -6.64 12.06
C THR A 141 25.84 -5.38 12.56
N ASN A 142 25.08 -5.50 13.65
CA ASN A 142 24.39 -4.38 14.31
C ASN A 142 23.39 -3.63 13.40
N LEU A 143 22.81 -4.33 12.43
CA LEU A 143 21.72 -3.77 11.62
C LEU A 143 20.51 -3.48 12.50
N ALA A 144 19.90 -2.29 12.37
CA ALA A 144 18.69 -1.91 13.09
C ALA A 144 17.64 -1.41 12.09
N LEU A 145 16.65 -2.23 11.76
CA LEU A 145 15.67 -1.93 10.71
C LEU A 145 14.34 -1.46 11.30
N MET A 146 13.64 -0.57 10.59
CA MET A 146 12.19 -0.46 10.76
C MET A 146 11.51 -1.61 10.03
N MET A 147 10.78 -2.45 10.76
CA MET A 147 10.09 -3.61 10.24
C MET A 147 8.83 -3.21 9.48
N LEU A 148 8.72 -3.66 8.24
CA LEU A 148 7.53 -3.49 7.39
C LEU A 148 6.64 -4.73 7.41
N LYS A 149 7.24 -5.91 7.60
CA LYS A 149 6.55 -7.20 7.66
C LYS A 149 7.30 -8.15 8.59
N PRO A 150 6.63 -8.79 9.57
CA PRO A 150 7.23 -9.83 10.40
C PRO A 150 7.31 -11.14 9.60
N ARG A 151 8.06 -12.12 10.10
CA ARG A 151 8.14 -13.45 9.47
C ARG A 151 6.75 -14.06 9.30
N ASN A 152 5.95 -13.98 10.37
CA ASN A 152 4.57 -14.46 10.43
C ASN A 152 3.58 -13.29 10.57
N SER A 153 3.04 -12.81 9.45
CA SER A 153 2.09 -11.70 9.46
C SER A 153 0.71 -12.12 9.97
N HIS A 154 0.16 -11.37 10.92
CA HIS A 154 -1.21 -11.55 11.42
C HIS A 154 -1.88 -10.20 11.71
N PRO A 155 -3.24 -10.13 11.69
CA PRO A 155 -3.98 -8.89 11.90
C PRO A 155 -3.65 -8.11 13.17
N ASN A 156 -3.29 -8.80 14.25
CA ASN A 156 -2.98 -8.17 15.54
C ASN A 156 -1.53 -7.66 15.67
N HIS A 157 -0.69 -7.83 14.65
CA HIS A 157 0.71 -7.41 14.70
C HIS A 157 0.81 -5.89 14.46
N SER A 158 1.69 -5.18 15.16
CA SER A 158 1.76 -3.71 15.05
C SER A 158 2.14 -3.18 13.67
N THR A 159 2.80 -4.00 12.84
CA THR A 159 3.13 -3.67 11.44
C THR A 159 2.03 -4.05 10.44
N TRP A 160 0.96 -4.74 10.86
CA TRP A 160 -0.15 -5.10 9.98
C TRP A 160 -0.80 -3.91 9.25
N PRO A 161 -1.00 -2.73 9.89
CA PRO A 161 -1.55 -1.56 9.22
C PRO A 161 -0.67 -1.01 8.09
N LEU A 162 0.63 -1.34 8.06
CA LEU A 162 1.54 -0.91 6.99
C LEU A 162 1.26 -1.66 5.68
N MET A 163 0.63 -2.84 5.73
CA MET A 163 0.33 -3.61 4.54
C MET A 163 -0.87 -3.03 3.79
N PHE A 164 -0.72 -2.80 2.49
CA PHE A 164 -1.85 -2.43 1.64
C PHE A 164 -2.83 -3.61 1.53
N LYS A 165 -4.12 -3.34 1.74
CA LYS A 165 -5.21 -4.33 1.64
C LYS A 165 -6.15 -4.05 0.45
N ASN A 166 -5.74 -3.11 -0.40
CA ASN A 166 -6.55 -2.50 -1.44
C ASN A 166 -5.92 -2.60 -2.84
N VAL A 167 -4.82 -3.34 -3.00
CA VAL A 167 -4.16 -3.58 -4.28
C VAL A 167 -4.32 -5.04 -4.70
N TYR A 168 -4.83 -5.27 -5.91
CA TYR A 168 -5.22 -6.57 -6.41
C TYR A 168 -4.55 -6.85 -7.76
N TYR A 169 -3.87 -8.00 -7.87
CA TYR A 169 -3.28 -8.45 -9.13
C TYR A 169 -4.34 -9.07 -10.03
N LEU A 170 -4.46 -8.59 -11.26
CA LEU A 170 -5.52 -8.94 -12.21
C LEU A 170 -5.34 -10.30 -12.91
N GLY A 171 -4.23 -10.98 -12.64
CA GLY A 171 -3.92 -12.30 -13.23
C GLY A 171 -3.07 -12.24 -14.50
N THR A 172 -2.87 -11.05 -15.06
CA THR A 172 -2.01 -10.80 -16.22
C THR A 172 -1.18 -9.54 -16.01
N SER A 173 -0.10 -9.39 -16.76
CA SER A 173 0.72 -8.17 -16.86
C SER A 173 0.67 -7.63 -18.29
N GLN A 174 1.27 -6.46 -18.53
CA GLN A 174 1.35 -5.81 -19.86
C GLN A 174 -0.02 -5.72 -20.57
N ILE A 175 -1.01 -5.23 -19.84
CA ILE A 175 -2.38 -5.13 -20.33
C ILE A 175 -2.46 -4.11 -21.46
N ASN A 176 -3.04 -4.49 -22.60
CA ASN A 176 -3.39 -3.54 -23.65
C ASN A 176 -4.61 -2.72 -23.17
N PRO A 177 -4.52 -1.38 -23.08
CA PRO A 177 -5.66 -0.55 -22.65
C PRO A 177 -6.85 -0.61 -23.62
N GLU A 178 -6.63 -0.96 -24.89
CA GLU A 178 -7.69 -1.09 -25.88
C GLU A 178 -8.60 -2.31 -25.58
N GLY A 179 -9.89 -2.05 -25.43
CA GLY A 179 -10.89 -3.09 -25.12
C GLY A 179 -10.79 -3.67 -23.70
N PHE A 180 -9.94 -3.12 -22.85
CA PHE A 180 -9.81 -3.56 -21.46
C PHE A 180 -10.94 -3.01 -20.59
N GLU A 181 -11.64 -3.92 -19.92
CA GLU A 181 -12.75 -3.62 -19.01
C GLU A 181 -12.52 -4.26 -17.64
N VAL A 182 -12.79 -3.48 -16.58
CA VAL A 182 -12.88 -3.98 -15.20
C VAL A 182 -14.30 -3.86 -14.72
N LYS A 183 -14.79 -4.94 -14.09
CA LYS A 183 -16.07 -4.95 -13.40
C LYS A 183 -15.87 -5.42 -11.97
N VAL A 184 -16.51 -4.70 -11.05
CA VAL A 184 -16.67 -5.15 -9.66
C VAL A 184 -18.07 -5.75 -9.55
N ILE A 185 -18.17 -6.98 -9.07
CA ILE A 185 -19.43 -7.74 -9.03
C ILE A 185 -19.75 -8.13 -7.59
N ASN A 186 -21.00 -7.90 -7.20
CA ASN A 186 -21.56 -8.38 -5.95
C ASN A 186 -22.27 -9.73 -6.20
N LYS A 187 -21.68 -10.82 -5.71
CA LYS A 187 -22.26 -12.17 -5.81
C LYS A 187 -23.43 -12.42 -4.85
N ASN A 188 -23.52 -11.64 -3.78
CA ASN A 188 -24.62 -11.71 -2.82
C ASN A 188 -25.88 -11.00 -3.35
N SER A 189 -25.75 -10.17 -4.38
CA SER A 189 -26.90 -9.63 -5.10
C SER A 189 -27.67 -10.76 -5.80
N THR A 190 -29.00 -10.68 -5.74
CA THR A 190 -29.92 -11.55 -6.51
C THR A 190 -30.75 -10.68 -7.45
N PRO A 191 -30.53 -10.73 -8.78
CA PRO A 191 -29.47 -11.48 -9.48
C PRO A 191 -28.07 -10.90 -9.20
N VAL A 192 -27.02 -11.68 -9.47
CA VAL A 192 -25.63 -11.22 -9.43
C VAL A 192 -25.49 -10.01 -10.36
N SER A 193 -24.87 -8.95 -9.86
CA SER A 193 -24.88 -7.65 -10.53
C SER A 193 -23.56 -6.91 -10.32
N ASP A 194 -23.14 -6.16 -11.33
CA ASP A 194 -22.07 -5.16 -11.25
C ASP A 194 -22.59 -3.78 -10.82
N ARG A 195 -23.90 -3.67 -10.58
CA ARG A 195 -24.59 -2.47 -10.10
C ARG A 195 -25.24 -2.68 -8.75
N ASP A 196 -25.23 -1.62 -7.95
CA ASP A 196 -26.01 -1.52 -6.72
C ASP A 196 -27.52 -1.51 -7.02
N LYS A 197 -28.31 -2.20 -6.19
CA LYS A 197 -29.77 -2.31 -6.37
C LYS A 197 -30.52 -1.01 -6.08
N GLY A 198 -30.00 -0.19 -5.17
CA GLY A 198 -30.68 1.05 -4.75
C GLY A 198 -30.46 2.19 -5.73
N THR A 199 -29.19 2.42 -6.09
CA THR A 199 -28.76 3.57 -6.92
C THR A 199 -28.68 3.23 -8.40
N SER A 200 -28.62 1.95 -8.77
CA SER A 200 -28.30 1.48 -10.13
C SER A 200 -26.92 1.92 -10.64
N LEU A 201 -26.06 2.47 -9.79
CA LEU A 201 -24.68 2.82 -10.15
C LEU A 201 -23.80 1.58 -10.16
N PRO A 202 -22.81 1.49 -11.06
CA PRO A 202 -21.88 0.38 -11.06
C PRO A 202 -20.91 0.50 -9.87
N TYR A 203 -20.47 -0.65 -9.36
CA TYR A 203 -19.61 -0.68 -8.17
C TYR A 203 -18.26 0.00 -8.40
N ILE A 204 -17.74 0.04 -9.62
CA ILE A 204 -16.52 0.79 -9.94
C ILE A 204 -16.67 2.27 -9.57
N THR A 205 -17.81 2.89 -9.87
CA THR A 205 -18.12 4.28 -9.50
C THR A 205 -18.30 4.42 -7.99
N LEU A 206 -19.02 3.49 -7.36
CA LEU A 206 -19.27 3.53 -5.90
C LEU A 206 -17.98 3.37 -5.07
N PHE A 207 -17.01 2.61 -5.57
CA PHE A 207 -15.68 2.47 -4.97
C PHE A 207 -14.69 3.56 -5.39
N GLY A 208 -15.10 4.52 -6.23
CA GLY A 208 -14.26 5.64 -6.68
C GLY A 208 -13.19 5.27 -7.70
N LEU A 209 -13.31 4.11 -8.37
CA LEU A 209 -12.44 3.70 -9.48
C LEU A 209 -12.76 4.41 -10.80
N ASP A 210 -13.92 5.06 -10.87
CA ASP A 210 -14.45 5.81 -12.00
C ASP A 210 -14.90 7.17 -11.45
N SER A 211 -13.99 8.13 -11.54
CA SER A 211 -14.13 9.47 -10.95
C SER A 211 -13.90 10.59 -11.94
N LEU A 212 -13.30 10.28 -13.09
CA LEU A 212 -13.00 11.20 -14.17
C LEU A 212 -13.61 10.69 -15.50
N ASP A 213 -13.87 11.60 -16.42
CA ASP A 213 -14.25 11.25 -17.78
C ASP A 213 -13.01 11.10 -18.69
N GLU A 214 -13.22 10.73 -19.96
CA GLU A 214 -12.15 10.66 -20.98
C GLU A 214 -11.31 11.95 -21.13
N ASN A 215 -11.82 13.11 -20.69
CA ASN A 215 -11.09 14.38 -20.72
C ASN A 215 -10.37 14.70 -19.41
N GLY A 216 -10.40 13.80 -18.42
CA GLY A 216 -9.84 14.00 -17.08
C GLY A 216 -10.66 14.97 -16.23
N THR A 217 -11.90 15.28 -16.62
CA THR A 217 -12.80 16.15 -15.85
C THR A 217 -13.56 15.33 -14.83
N ARG A 218 -13.86 15.91 -13.66
CA ARG A 218 -14.57 15.22 -12.58
C ARG A 218 -16.03 14.95 -12.94
N ASN A 219 -16.25 13.83 -13.60
CA ASN A 219 -17.54 13.30 -13.99
C ASN A 219 -17.34 11.81 -14.23
N TYR A 220 -18.14 10.96 -13.59
CA TYR A 220 -18.03 9.52 -13.83
C TYR A 220 -18.65 9.18 -15.20
N ASP A 221 -18.07 8.20 -15.90
CA ASP A 221 -18.51 7.76 -17.22
C ASP A 221 -18.75 6.24 -17.30
N GLU A 222 -18.75 5.56 -16.14
CA GLU A 222 -18.86 4.11 -16.00
C GLU A 222 -17.69 3.34 -16.64
N ILE A 223 -16.59 4.04 -16.94
CA ILE A 223 -15.32 3.47 -17.37
C ILE A 223 -14.32 3.67 -16.23
N ILE A 224 -13.55 2.62 -15.93
CA ILE A 224 -12.51 2.73 -14.92
C ILE A 224 -11.44 3.74 -15.36
N ASP A 225 -10.95 4.56 -14.42
CA ASP A 225 -9.88 5.57 -14.57
C ASP A 225 -8.51 4.90 -14.84
N LYS A 226 -8.41 4.15 -15.94
CA LYS A 226 -7.33 3.18 -16.21
C LYS A 226 -5.99 3.82 -16.56
N ASP A 227 -6.00 5.10 -16.92
CA ASP A 227 -4.80 5.90 -17.20
C ASP A 227 -4.19 6.50 -15.91
N MET A 228 -4.90 6.39 -14.78
CA MET A 228 -4.41 6.87 -13.49
C MET A 228 -3.56 5.80 -12.80
N ALA A 229 -2.28 6.09 -12.61
CA ALA A 229 -1.32 5.16 -11.99
C ALA A 229 -1.67 4.77 -10.53
N ASN A 230 -2.45 5.60 -9.83
CA ASN A 230 -2.96 5.32 -8.49
C ASN A 230 -4.28 4.52 -8.46
N ILE A 231 -4.85 4.23 -9.63
CA ILE A 231 -5.98 3.32 -9.81
C ILE A 231 -5.52 2.04 -10.51
N MET A 232 -4.69 2.15 -11.54
CA MET A 232 -4.27 1.02 -12.35
C MET A 232 -2.79 1.07 -12.74
N ASN A 233 -2.10 -0.03 -12.53
CA ASN A 233 -0.80 -0.30 -13.12
C ASN A 233 -0.97 -1.37 -14.21
N MET A 234 -1.08 -0.94 -15.47
CA MET A 234 -1.26 -1.83 -16.64
C MET A 234 -0.04 -2.71 -16.90
N MET A 235 1.16 -2.22 -16.60
CA MET A 235 2.40 -2.96 -16.84
C MET A 235 2.49 -4.18 -15.93
N ASP A 236 2.15 -4.03 -14.65
CA ASP A 236 2.16 -5.10 -13.66
C ASP A 236 0.79 -5.78 -13.48
N GLY A 237 -0.25 -5.26 -14.12
CA GLY A 237 -1.65 -5.67 -14.01
C GLY A 237 -2.17 -5.62 -12.58
N GLU A 238 -2.05 -4.46 -11.94
CA GLU A 238 -2.51 -4.25 -10.56
C GLU A 238 -3.58 -3.17 -10.53
N LEU A 239 -4.66 -3.45 -9.82
CA LEU A 239 -5.76 -2.54 -9.54
C LEU A 239 -5.66 -2.07 -8.09
N MET A 240 -5.61 -0.77 -7.87
CA MET A 240 -5.59 -0.13 -6.56
C MET A 240 -6.93 0.57 -6.30
N PHE A 241 -7.63 0.14 -5.26
CA PHE A 241 -8.83 0.84 -4.80
C PHE A 241 -8.44 2.09 -4.02
N PRO A 242 -9.14 3.23 -4.20
CA PRO A 242 -8.83 4.51 -3.57
C PRO A 242 -9.29 4.59 -2.10
N SER A 243 -9.07 3.51 -1.35
CA SER A 243 -9.43 3.29 0.05
C SER A 243 -8.45 2.31 0.68
N LEU A 244 -8.16 2.43 1.98
CA LEU A 244 -7.29 1.47 2.68
C LEU A 244 -7.96 0.09 2.79
N HIS A 245 -9.28 0.06 2.95
CA HIS A 245 -10.08 -1.13 3.23
C HIS A 245 -11.36 -1.11 2.37
N PRO A 246 -11.25 -1.33 1.04
CA PRO A 246 -12.34 -1.13 0.09
C PRO A 246 -13.48 -2.16 0.18
N PHE A 247 -13.43 -3.11 1.11
CA PHE A 247 -14.51 -4.09 1.32
C PHE A 247 -14.90 -4.30 2.78
N ALA A 248 -14.30 -3.56 3.72
CA ALA A 248 -14.62 -3.68 5.13
C ALA A 248 -15.84 -2.83 5.48
N ASP A 249 -16.82 -3.41 6.16
CA ASP A 249 -17.93 -2.65 6.73
C ASP A 249 -17.40 -1.82 7.91
N GLY A 250 -17.52 -0.49 7.81
CA GLY A 250 -17.17 0.46 8.87
C GLY A 250 -15.78 0.27 9.50
N ASP A 251 -14.71 0.76 8.84
CA ASP A 251 -13.43 0.88 9.55
C ASP A 251 -13.48 2.05 10.54
N SER A 252 -12.92 1.86 11.74
CA SER A 252 -12.78 2.86 12.81
C SER A 252 -11.76 3.96 12.46
N LEU A 253 -11.49 4.16 11.18
CA LEU A 253 -10.52 5.07 10.60
C LEU A 253 -11.20 5.81 9.45
N ALA A 254 -11.18 7.15 9.50
CA ALA A 254 -11.80 7.99 8.49
C ALA A 254 -11.14 7.78 7.12
N GLY A 255 -11.87 7.19 6.17
CA GLY A 255 -11.45 7.12 4.76
C GLY A 255 -12.01 5.91 4.00
N GLY A 256 -12.62 6.17 2.85
CA GLY A 256 -12.69 5.20 1.75
C GLY A 256 -13.80 4.13 1.74
N GLN A 257 -14.85 4.24 2.56
CA GLN A 257 -16.11 3.46 2.43
C GLN A 257 -17.34 4.25 2.91
N THR A 258 -17.28 5.58 2.80
CA THR A 258 -18.28 6.46 3.45
C THR A 258 -19.63 6.52 2.73
N THR A 259 -19.71 5.94 1.53
CA THR A 259 -20.94 5.80 0.76
C THR A 259 -21.93 4.92 1.53
N ASP A 260 -23.05 5.51 1.98
CA ASP A 260 -24.04 4.82 2.82
C ASP A 260 -24.56 3.52 2.17
N GLN A 261 -24.62 3.48 0.85
CA GLN A 261 -25.10 2.35 0.06
C GLN A 261 -24.16 1.13 0.11
N LEU A 262 -22.88 1.33 0.41
CA LEU A 262 -21.94 0.21 0.53
C LEU A 262 -22.09 -0.52 1.87
N LYS A 263 -22.45 0.19 2.96
CA LYS A 263 -22.45 -0.36 4.33
C LYS A 263 -23.19 -1.70 4.45
N GLU A 264 -24.38 -1.81 3.87
CA GLU A 264 -25.20 -3.03 3.96
C GLU A 264 -24.71 -4.19 3.07
N GLN A 265 -23.70 -3.96 2.22
CA GLN A 265 -23.22 -4.92 1.21
C GLN A 265 -21.80 -5.41 1.47
N LEU A 266 -21.10 -4.80 2.41
CA LEU A 266 -19.75 -5.17 2.81
C LEU A 266 -19.77 -6.29 3.85
N GLY A 267 -18.66 -6.98 4.00
CA GLY A 267 -18.53 -8.07 4.96
C GLY A 267 -17.09 -8.25 5.44
N SER A 268 -16.66 -9.48 5.66
CA SER A 268 -15.34 -9.78 6.25
C SER A 268 -14.13 -9.48 5.34
N GLY A 269 -14.37 -9.03 4.10
CA GLY A 269 -13.36 -8.44 3.22
C GLY A 269 -12.66 -9.44 2.29
N SER A 270 -13.42 -10.24 1.53
CA SER A 270 -12.84 -11.16 0.55
C SER A 270 -13.03 -10.68 -0.89
N CYS A 271 -11.91 -10.63 -1.64
CA CYS A 271 -11.88 -10.39 -3.09
C CYS A 271 -11.46 -11.65 -3.83
N ILE A 272 -12.28 -12.15 -4.77
CA ILE A 272 -11.92 -13.24 -5.69
C ILE A 272 -11.76 -12.66 -7.10
N LEU A 273 -10.64 -12.99 -7.74
CA LEU A 273 -10.36 -12.64 -9.13
C LEU A 273 -10.53 -13.87 -10.02
N LEU A 274 -11.36 -13.75 -11.07
CA LEU A 274 -11.37 -14.75 -12.13
C LEU A 274 -10.57 -14.23 -13.32
N PRO A 275 -9.55 -14.96 -13.80
CA PRO A 275 -8.81 -14.57 -14.99
C PRO A 275 -9.66 -14.77 -16.25
N HIS A 276 -9.84 -13.72 -17.04
CA HIS A 276 -10.27 -13.81 -18.43
C HIS A 276 -9.33 -12.96 -19.30
N PRO A 277 -8.96 -13.39 -20.52
CA PRO A 277 -7.93 -12.72 -21.33
C PRO A 277 -8.23 -11.25 -21.69
N GLN A 278 -9.48 -10.81 -21.55
CA GLN A 278 -9.92 -9.44 -21.86
C GLN A 278 -10.83 -8.81 -20.79
N LYS A 279 -11.11 -9.51 -19.68
CA LYS A 279 -11.99 -9.01 -18.61
C LYS A 279 -11.44 -9.42 -17.25
N SER A 280 -11.18 -8.45 -16.39
CA SER A 280 -10.81 -8.73 -15.01
C SER A 280 -12.00 -8.47 -14.10
N MET A 281 -12.40 -9.50 -13.36
CA MET A 281 -13.56 -9.46 -12.47
C MET A 281 -13.12 -9.43 -11.02
N VAL A 282 -13.54 -8.41 -10.29
CA VAL A 282 -13.30 -8.28 -8.85
C VAL A 282 -14.59 -8.64 -8.13
N ILE A 283 -14.59 -9.74 -7.38
CA ILE A 283 -15.78 -10.24 -6.68
C ILE A 283 -15.75 -9.72 -5.24
N ILE A 284 -16.84 -9.11 -4.80
CA ILE A 284 -17.10 -8.84 -3.38
C ILE A 284 -17.76 -10.09 -2.80
N ASP A 285 -17.06 -10.79 -1.90
CA ASP A 285 -17.69 -11.75 -1.00
C ASP A 285 -17.76 -11.11 0.40
N GLY A 286 -18.99 -10.93 0.90
CA GLY A 286 -19.28 -10.53 2.28
C GLY A 286 -18.95 -11.65 3.28
#